data_AF-A0A3A0AIG1-F1
#
_entry.id   AF-A0A3A0AIG1-F1
#
_cell.length_a   1.000
_cell.length_b   1.000
_cell.length_c   1.000
_cell.angle_alpha   90.00
_cell.angle_beta   90.00
_cell.angle_gamma   90.00
#
_symmetry.space_group_name_H-M   'P 1'
#
loop_
_entity.id
_entity.type
_entity.pdbx_description
1 polymer ?
#
loop_
_entity_poly.entity_id
_entity_poly.type
_entity_poly.pdbx_seq_one_letter_code
_entity_poly.pdbx_strand_id
1 'polypeptide(L)'
;MNAADAPLLTDFMTRLYAAFHPRGWIVSQAVIARTSDQPTTWGGAYDYEALAKVNDFIVIMAYDYTPVGSSTPGAVAPIWWVENVVNYAVKKIPRERLFLGVPFYGYDWNVTDGPPAVAVSFSGAQTRAAVQGATTGFDRNAGAPWVKYTDTDGKKHEVWYENVESFEKKLEIVTDERLAGFAAWRIGHEDPRNWTVIGGLVTPATRIAPFTETSDRIYFEETGHSLAYGFLEYWRKNGGLARFGYPRTEEFDEYDPMVGKTFTVQYFERARFEFHPELAGTDDVVLLGHVGRWALAKRNIDPWETATGPKEGYRYFPESGHNLGGIFLDYWERHGGLMTFGYPLTEELREVNPEDGQTYTVQYFERARFEHHPEYAGTESEVLLGLLGNEMLRERGWIR
;
A
#
# COMPACT_ATOMS: atom_id res chain seq x y z
N MET A 1 -4.64 9.89 -36.52
CA MET A 1 -5.25 8.68 -35.95
C MET A 1 -6.64 9.05 -35.46
N ASN A 2 -7.67 8.32 -35.88
CA ASN A 2 -9.05 8.51 -35.45
C ASN A 2 -9.72 7.16 -35.12
N ALA A 3 -11.00 7.17 -34.74
CA ALA A 3 -11.73 5.95 -34.39
C ALA A 3 -11.70 4.85 -35.46
N ALA A 4 -11.69 5.19 -36.75
CA ALA A 4 -11.61 4.22 -37.84
C ALA A 4 -10.24 3.53 -37.94
N ASP A 5 -9.19 4.12 -37.36
CA ASP A 5 -7.84 3.54 -37.33
C ASP A 5 -7.67 2.51 -36.20
N ALA A 6 -8.66 2.28 -35.34
CA ALA A 6 -8.53 1.39 -34.18
C ALA A 6 -8.08 -0.05 -34.54
N PRO A 7 -8.63 -0.70 -35.59
CA PRO A 7 -8.15 -2.02 -36.01
C PRO A 7 -6.71 -1.97 -36.53
N LEU A 8 -6.31 -0.88 -37.21
CA LEU A 8 -4.96 -0.71 -37.75
C LEU A 8 -3.93 -0.49 -36.64
N LEU A 9 -4.26 0.32 -35.64
CA LEU A 9 -3.40 0.52 -34.47
C LEU A 9 -3.22 -0.80 -33.70
N THR A 10 -4.32 -1.51 -33.46
CA THR A 10 -4.31 -2.79 -32.74
C THR A 10 -3.46 -3.83 -33.47
N ASP A 11 -3.62 -3.93 -34.78
CA ASP A 11 -2.84 -4.86 -35.60
C ASP A 11 -1.33 -4.49 -35.62
N PHE A 12 -1.00 -3.20 -35.70
CA PHE A 12 0.39 -2.74 -35.56
C PHE A 12 0.99 -3.18 -34.20
N MET A 13 0.27 -2.94 -33.10
CA MET A 13 0.72 -3.33 -31.76
C MET A 13 0.81 -4.85 -31.60
N THR A 14 -0.10 -5.61 -32.21
CA THR A 14 -0.05 -7.07 -32.24
C THR A 14 1.24 -7.58 -32.89
N ARG A 15 1.60 -7.01 -34.05
CA ARG A 15 2.83 -7.36 -34.77
C ARG A 15 4.08 -6.95 -34.00
N LEU A 16 4.05 -5.78 -33.35
CA LEU A 16 5.15 -5.30 -32.51
C LEU A 16 5.38 -6.22 -31.32
N TYR A 17 4.30 -6.58 -30.61
CA TYR A 17 4.33 -7.48 -29.46
C TYR A 17 4.91 -8.85 -29.84
N ALA A 18 4.40 -9.47 -30.89
CA ALA A 18 4.88 -10.77 -31.38
C ALA A 18 6.36 -10.75 -31.80
N ALA A 19 6.87 -9.60 -32.27
CA ALA A 19 8.27 -9.44 -32.60
C ALA A 19 9.16 -9.24 -31.36
N PHE A 20 8.68 -8.56 -30.32
CA PHE A 20 9.49 -8.13 -29.18
C PHE A 20 9.51 -9.16 -28.05
N HIS A 21 8.37 -9.79 -27.76
CA HIS A 21 8.23 -10.68 -26.60
C HIS A 21 9.20 -11.88 -26.60
N PRO A 22 9.45 -12.58 -27.74
CA PRO A 22 10.44 -13.67 -27.78
C PRO A 22 11.87 -13.27 -27.45
N ARG A 23 12.18 -11.96 -27.41
CA ARG A 23 13.49 -11.40 -27.03
C ARG A 23 13.55 -10.97 -25.56
N GLY A 24 12.46 -11.15 -24.81
CA GLY A 24 12.33 -10.65 -23.44
C GLY A 24 12.15 -9.13 -23.36
N TRP A 25 11.74 -8.46 -24.44
CA TRP A 25 11.50 -7.02 -24.46
C TRP A 25 10.05 -6.70 -24.10
N ILE A 26 9.89 -5.70 -23.23
CA ILE A 26 8.58 -5.20 -22.80
C ILE A 26 8.00 -4.27 -23.87
N VAL A 27 6.71 -4.37 -24.10
CA VAL A 27 5.94 -3.46 -24.96
C VAL A 27 4.94 -2.72 -24.08
N SER A 28 5.05 -1.40 -24.06
CA SER A 28 4.10 -0.53 -23.38
C SER A 28 3.59 0.57 -24.30
N GLN A 29 2.39 1.07 -24.00
CA GLN A 29 1.74 2.08 -24.82
C GLN A 29 1.06 3.15 -23.98
N ALA A 30 1.34 4.41 -24.31
CA ALA A 30 0.56 5.55 -23.82
C ALA A 30 -0.76 5.63 -24.59
N VAL A 31 -1.86 5.73 -23.86
CA VAL A 31 -3.21 5.84 -24.43
C VAL A 31 -3.92 7.05 -23.85
N ILE A 32 -4.82 7.64 -24.63
CA ILE A 32 -5.61 8.78 -24.16
C ILE A 32 -6.61 8.36 -23.09
N ALA A 33 -6.88 9.20 -22.10
CA ALA A 33 -7.93 8.97 -21.13
C ALA A 33 -9.32 8.90 -21.77
N ARG A 34 -10.12 7.93 -21.30
CA ARG A 34 -11.50 7.68 -21.71
C ARG A 34 -12.34 7.35 -20.47
N THR A 35 -13.61 7.76 -20.48
CA THR A 35 -14.58 7.45 -19.43
C THR A 35 -15.73 6.56 -19.93
N SER A 36 -15.78 6.26 -21.23
CA SER A 36 -16.79 5.37 -21.82
C SER A 36 -16.35 4.83 -23.20
N ASP A 37 -17.16 3.90 -23.73
CA ASP A 37 -17.02 3.36 -25.09
C ASP A 37 -17.35 4.40 -26.18
N GLN A 38 -17.98 5.53 -25.83
CA GLN A 38 -18.31 6.58 -26.81
C GLN A 38 -17.02 7.13 -27.45
N PRO A 39 -16.91 7.11 -28.79
CA PRO A 39 -15.70 7.56 -29.46
C PRO A 39 -15.53 9.07 -29.26
N THR A 40 -14.40 9.46 -28.66
CA THR A 40 -13.86 10.82 -28.82
C THR A 40 -13.06 10.88 -30.13
N THR A 41 -12.85 12.09 -30.65
CA THR A 41 -12.15 12.37 -31.93
C THR A 41 -11.05 11.37 -32.28
N TRP A 42 -9.88 11.50 -31.66
CA TRP A 42 -8.75 10.58 -31.87
C TRP A 42 -8.70 9.46 -30.82
N GLY A 43 -9.44 9.59 -29.71
CA GLY A 43 -9.43 8.58 -28.66
C GLY A 43 -10.18 7.30 -28.98
N GLY A 44 -11.09 7.32 -29.95
CA GLY A 44 -11.69 6.10 -30.49
C GLY A 44 -10.68 5.14 -31.12
N ALA A 45 -9.46 5.59 -31.44
CA ALA A 45 -8.41 4.71 -32.00
C ALA A 45 -7.88 3.69 -30.98
N TYR A 46 -8.04 3.96 -29.69
CA TYR A 46 -7.47 3.15 -28.62
C TYR A 46 -8.52 2.20 -28.05
N ASP A 47 -8.63 1.01 -28.65
CA ASP A 47 -9.43 -0.09 -28.08
C ASP A 47 -8.71 -0.67 -26.86
N TYR A 48 -9.15 -0.29 -25.66
CA TYR A 48 -8.51 -0.69 -24.41
C TYR A 48 -8.45 -2.20 -24.23
N GLU A 49 -9.53 -2.92 -24.59
CA GLU A 49 -9.59 -4.37 -24.37
C GLU A 49 -8.69 -5.11 -25.36
N ALA A 50 -8.68 -4.68 -26.63
CA ALA A 50 -7.80 -5.27 -27.63
C ALA A 50 -6.33 -4.96 -27.34
N LEU A 51 -6.01 -3.71 -26.99
CA LEU A 51 -4.64 -3.29 -26.69
C LEU A 51 -4.09 -3.93 -25.41
N ALA A 52 -4.92 -4.22 -24.41
CA ALA A 52 -4.51 -4.91 -23.19
C ALA A 52 -3.98 -6.33 -23.44
N LYS A 53 -4.39 -6.97 -24.54
CA LYS A 53 -3.94 -8.31 -24.95
C LYS A 53 -2.56 -8.29 -25.61
N VAL A 54 -2.11 -7.13 -26.09
CA VAL A 54 -0.89 -6.96 -26.91
C VAL A 54 0.05 -5.87 -26.39
N ASN A 55 -0.08 -5.54 -25.10
CA ASN A 55 0.84 -4.72 -24.34
C ASN A 55 1.07 -5.38 -22.99
N ASP A 56 2.31 -5.30 -22.49
CA ASP A 56 2.62 -5.65 -21.11
C ASP A 56 2.09 -4.58 -20.15
N PHE A 57 2.21 -3.29 -20.54
CA PHE A 57 1.71 -2.16 -19.78
C PHE A 57 1.00 -1.12 -20.64
N ILE A 58 -0.10 -0.57 -20.12
CA ILE A 58 -0.81 0.57 -20.70
C ILE A 58 -0.70 1.75 -19.74
N VAL A 59 -0.24 2.89 -20.25
CA VAL A 59 -0.17 4.15 -19.50
C VAL A 59 -1.30 5.06 -19.94
N ILE A 60 -2.30 5.27 -19.10
CA ILE A 60 -3.41 6.18 -19.42
C ILE A 60 -2.98 7.61 -19.13
N MET A 61 -2.96 8.47 -20.14
CA MET A 61 -2.68 9.90 -19.99
C MET A 61 -3.88 10.64 -19.37
N ALA A 62 -4.11 10.42 -18.07
CA ALA A 62 -5.20 11.01 -17.28
C ALA A 62 -4.87 12.44 -16.82
N TYR A 63 -4.53 13.29 -17.79
CA TYR A 63 -4.29 14.72 -17.64
C TYR A 63 -4.73 15.45 -18.92
N ASP A 64 -4.59 16.78 -18.93
CA ASP A 64 -5.12 17.66 -19.98
C ASP A 64 -6.65 17.61 -20.12
N TYR A 65 -7.35 17.39 -19.01
CA TYR A 65 -8.80 17.62 -18.94
C TYR A 65 -9.12 19.09 -19.27
N THR A 66 -8.34 20.02 -18.71
CA THR A 66 -8.34 21.43 -19.09
C THR A 66 -7.04 21.75 -19.83
N PRO A 67 -7.01 21.64 -21.18
CA PRO A 67 -5.79 21.83 -21.97
C PRO A 67 -5.46 23.32 -22.18
N VAL A 68 -4.24 23.61 -22.68
CA VAL A 68 -3.77 24.97 -22.99
C VAL A 68 -4.72 25.81 -23.84
N GLY A 69 -5.49 25.16 -24.73
CA GLY A 69 -6.43 25.82 -25.63
C GLY A 69 -7.77 26.17 -24.99
N SER A 70 -7.99 25.80 -23.72
CA SER A 70 -9.25 26.08 -23.03
C SER A 70 -9.45 27.59 -22.85
N SER A 71 -10.65 28.09 -23.20
CA SER A 71 -11.08 29.45 -22.90
C SER A 71 -11.41 29.68 -21.43
N THR A 72 -11.58 28.59 -20.66
CA THR A 72 -11.89 28.63 -19.23
C THR A 72 -10.80 27.90 -18.46
N PRO A 73 -10.08 28.59 -17.55
CA PRO A 73 -9.07 27.95 -16.70
C PRO A 73 -9.69 26.88 -15.80
N GLY A 74 -8.89 25.89 -15.43
CA GLY A 74 -9.35 24.78 -14.60
C GLY A 74 -8.23 23.78 -14.32
N ALA A 75 -8.49 22.85 -13.41
CA ALA A 75 -7.53 21.80 -13.05
C ALA A 75 -7.11 20.99 -14.29
N VAL A 76 -5.82 20.70 -14.39
CA VAL A 76 -5.24 19.89 -15.49
C VAL A 76 -5.75 18.44 -15.42
N ALA A 77 -5.85 17.89 -14.21
CA ALA A 77 -6.36 16.55 -13.94
C ALA A 77 -7.28 16.56 -12.70
N PRO A 78 -8.55 17.02 -12.83
CA PRO A 78 -9.50 17.02 -11.73
C PRO A 78 -9.71 15.60 -11.19
N ILE A 79 -9.65 15.42 -9.87
CA ILE A 79 -9.63 14.10 -9.24
C ILE A 79 -10.87 13.26 -9.58
N TRP A 80 -12.06 13.84 -9.54
CA TRP A 80 -13.32 13.17 -9.92
C TRP A 80 -13.32 12.66 -11.37
N TRP A 81 -12.60 13.35 -12.27
CA TRP A 81 -12.49 12.91 -13.66
C TRP A 81 -11.49 11.76 -13.78
N VAL A 82 -10.35 11.87 -13.08
CA VAL A 82 -9.36 10.79 -13.00
C VAL A 82 -9.99 9.50 -12.47
N GLU A 83 -10.81 9.59 -11.41
CA GLU A 83 -11.58 8.45 -10.88
C GLU A 83 -12.49 7.84 -11.96
N ASN A 84 -13.23 8.65 -12.71
CA ASN A 84 -14.08 8.16 -13.80
C ASN A 84 -13.28 7.46 -14.91
N VAL A 85 -12.08 7.97 -15.22
CA VAL A 85 -11.17 7.35 -16.19
C VAL A 85 -10.72 5.98 -15.70
N VAL A 86 -10.29 5.89 -14.44
CA VAL A 86 -9.84 4.63 -13.84
C VAL A 86 -10.99 3.63 -13.72
N ASN A 87 -12.16 4.05 -13.22
CA ASN A 87 -13.38 3.24 -13.11
C ASN A 87 -13.83 2.62 -14.44
N TYR A 88 -13.57 3.32 -15.55
CA TYR A 88 -13.81 2.78 -16.88
C TYR A 88 -12.68 1.84 -17.32
N ALA A 89 -11.43 2.25 -17.16
CA ALA A 89 -10.26 1.52 -17.62
C ALA A 89 -10.14 0.11 -17.01
N VAL A 90 -10.36 -0.02 -15.70
CA VAL A 90 -10.21 -1.30 -14.98
C VAL A 90 -11.25 -2.35 -15.38
N LYS A 91 -12.30 -1.96 -16.11
CA LYS A 91 -13.28 -2.90 -16.70
C LYS A 91 -12.79 -3.51 -18.02
N LYS A 92 -11.73 -2.96 -18.61
CA LYS A 92 -11.21 -3.31 -19.93
C LYS A 92 -9.75 -3.76 -19.92
N ILE A 93 -8.97 -3.28 -18.94
CA ILE A 93 -7.53 -3.52 -18.80
C ILE A 93 -7.29 -4.19 -17.43
N PRO A 94 -6.54 -5.31 -17.36
CA PRO A 94 -6.13 -5.88 -16.08
C PRO A 94 -5.35 -4.87 -15.23
N ARG A 95 -5.63 -4.82 -13.93
CA ARG A 95 -5.11 -3.79 -13.01
C ARG A 95 -3.59 -3.81 -12.95
N GLU A 96 -3.02 -5.00 -12.95
CA GLU A 96 -1.58 -5.31 -12.97
C GLU A 96 -0.86 -4.90 -14.27
N ARG A 97 -1.60 -4.45 -15.30
CA ARG A 97 -1.05 -3.90 -16.55
C ARG A 97 -1.31 -2.39 -16.71
N LEU A 98 -2.04 -1.78 -15.80
CA LEU A 98 -2.53 -0.42 -15.94
C LEU A 98 -1.71 0.57 -15.11
N PHE A 99 -1.10 1.56 -15.77
CA PHE A 99 -0.42 2.69 -15.17
C PHE A 99 -1.26 3.97 -15.29
N LEU A 100 -1.41 4.69 -14.18
CA LEU A 100 -2.07 6.00 -14.16
C LEU A 100 -1.08 7.10 -14.54
N GLY A 101 -1.32 7.78 -15.65
CA GLY A 101 -0.60 9.00 -16.01
C GLY A 101 -1.02 10.18 -15.15
N VAL A 102 -0.06 10.85 -14.51
CA VAL A 102 -0.29 12.01 -13.63
C VAL A 102 0.55 13.22 -14.09
N PRO A 103 0.01 14.45 -14.01
CA PRO A 103 0.77 15.64 -14.35
C PRO A 103 1.63 16.11 -13.16
N PHE A 104 2.83 16.59 -13.46
CA PHE A 104 3.72 17.35 -12.57
C PHE A 104 3.72 18.84 -12.91
N TYR A 105 2.89 19.27 -13.86
CA TYR A 105 2.81 20.63 -14.35
C TYR A 105 1.39 21.18 -14.19
N GLY A 106 1.30 22.49 -14.34
CA GLY A 106 0.07 23.24 -14.47
C GLY A 106 0.06 24.08 -15.74
N TYR A 107 -0.96 24.93 -15.82
CA TYR A 107 -1.08 25.95 -16.85
C TYR A 107 -1.45 27.30 -16.22
N ASP A 108 -0.89 28.36 -16.82
CA ASP A 108 -1.13 29.76 -16.49
C ASP A 108 -1.93 30.39 -17.64
N TRP A 109 -3.22 30.64 -17.40
CA TRP A 109 -4.11 31.26 -18.36
C TRP A 109 -4.13 32.77 -18.16
N ASN A 110 -3.90 33.51 -19.24
CA ASN A 110 -4.25 34.92 -19.29
C ASN A 110 -5.78 35.05 -19.49
N VAL A 111 -6.51 35.40 -18.44
CA VAL A 111 -7.97 35.53 -18.51
C VAL A 111 -8.41 36.85 -19.14
N THR A 112 -7.50 37.80 -19.33
CA THR A 112 -7.77 39.05 -20.08
C THR A 112 -7.72 38.80 -21.58
N ASP A 113 -6.66 38.14 -22.06
CA ASP A 113 -6.39 37.98 -23.50
C ASP A 113 -6.95 36.65 -24.06
N GLY A 114 -7.20 35.67 -23.20
CA GLY A 114 -7.66 34.34 -23.60
C GLY A 114 -6.52 33.36 -23.94
N PRO A 115 -6.84 32.17 -24.46
CA PRO A 115 -5.85 31.12 -24.75
C PRO A 115 -4.87 31.53 -25.87
N PRO A 116 -3.68 30.90 -25.94
CA PRO A 116 -3.28 29.70 -25.18
C PRO A 116 -2.71 30.01 -23.79
N ALA A 117 -2.92 29.08 -22.86
CA ALA A 117 -2.20 29.07 -21.58
C ALA A 117 -0.73 28.69 -21.76
N VAL A 118 0.08 29.05 -20.76
CA VAL A 118 1.50 28.69 -20.70
C VAL A 118 1.74 27.62 -19.66
N ALA A 119 2.50 26.58 -20.00
CA ALA A 119 2.89 25.53 -19.06
C ALA A 119 3.70 26.09 -17.88
N VAL A 120 3.41 25.63 -16.67
CA VAL A 120 4.09 26.07 -15.45
C VAL A 120 4.50 24.87 -14.60
N SER A 121 5.69 24.92 -14.00
CA SER A 121 6.11 23.99 -12.95
C SER A 121 5.49 24.37 -11.60
N PHE A 122 5.58 23.49 -10.61
CA PHE A 122 5.26 23.82 -9.22
C PHE A 122 5.99 25.08 -8.75
N SER A 123 7.33 25.13 -8.94
CA SER A 123 8.14 26.30 -8.57
C SER A 123 7.70 27.57 -9.30
N GLY A 124 7.33 27.42 -10.57
CA GLY A 124 6.76 28.50 -11.36
C GLY A 124 5.45 29.01 -10.73
N ALA A 125 4.52 28.13 -10.37
CA ALA A 125 3.27 28.52 -9.72
C ALA A 125 3.52 29.23 -8.37
N GLN A 126 4.53 28.79 -7.60
CA GLN A 126 4.94 29.47 -6.37
C GLN A 126 5.45 30.90 -6.63
N THR A 127 6.16 31.14 -7.73
CA THR A 127 6.55 32.50 -8.14
C THR A 127 5.32 33.38 -8.41
N ARG A 128 4.28 32.85 -9.06
CA ARG A 128 3.03 33.60 -9.32
C ARG A 128 2.26 33.86 -8.03
N ALA A 129 2.26 32.90 -7.11
CA ALA A 129 1.65 33.03 -5.79
C ALA A 129 2.30 34.13 -4.93
N ALA A 130 3.57 34.46 -5.20
CA ALA A 130 4.30 35.53 -4.50
C ALA A 130 4.09 36.93 -5.09
N VAL A 131 3.36 37.07 -6.20
CA VAL A 131 3.03 38.39 -6.79
C VAL A 131 2.17 39.17 -5.79
N GLN A 132 2.45 40.47 -5.63
CA GLN A 132 1.71 41.32 -4.71
C GLN A 132 0.22 41.35 -5.07
N GLY A 133 -0.64 41.00 -4.10
CA GLY A 133 -2.09 40.92 -4.31
C GLY A 133 -2.57 39.63 -4.96
N ALA A 134 -1.68 38.66 -5.22
CA ALA A 134 -2.09 37.31 -5.63
C ALA A 134 -2.94 36.64 -4.54
N THR A 135 -3.87 35.80 -4.98
CA THR A 135 -4.67 34.92 -4.11
C THR A 135 -4.42 33.48 -4.50
N THR A 136 -4.46 32.60 -3.52
CA THR A 136 -4.23 31.16 -3.71
C THR A 136 -5.33 30.36 -3.03
N GLY A 137 -5.50 29.13 -3.47
CA GLY A 137 -6.43 28.20 -2.83
C GLY A 137 -6.25 26.78 -3.33
N PHE A 138 -7.04 25.88 -2.73
CA PHE A 138 -7.13 24.48 -3.14
C PHE A 138 -8.60 24.15 -3.37
N ASP A 139 -8.96 23.78 -4.59
CA ASP A 139 -10.30 23.33 -4.90
C ASP A 139 -10.44 21.88 -4.45
N ARG A 140 -11.24 21.64 -3.40
CA ARG A 140 -11.43 20.30 -2.84
C ARG A 140 -12.21 19.35 -3.76
N ASN A 141 -13.08 19.89 -4.61
CA ASN A 141 -13.86 19.07 -5.54
C ASN A 141 -12.97 18.63 -6.70
N ALA A 142 -12.20 19.54 -7.29
CA ALA A 142 -11.24 19.22 -8.33
C ALA A 142 -9.98 18.51 -7.78
N GLY A 143 -9.70 18.64 -6.48
CA GLY A 143 -8.48 18.10 -5.87
C GLY A 143 -7.20 18.75 -6.41
N ALA A 144 -7.22 20.06 -6.67
CA ALA A 144 -6.09 20.77 -7.28
C ALA A 144 -5.91 22.20 -6.72
N PRO A 145 -4.66 22.67 -6.58
CA PRO A 145 -4.35 24.03 -6.19
C PRO A 145 -4.46 25.03 -7.36
N TRP A 146 -4.74 26.29 -7.01
CA TRP A 146 -4.81 27.40 -7.95
C TRP A 146 -4.18 28.68 -7.42
N VAL A 147 -3.81 29.58 -8.34
CA VAL A 147 -3.32 30.94 -8.06
C VAL A 147 -4.06 31.92 -8.99
N LYS A 148 -4.47 33.07 -8.47
CA LYS A 148 -4.98 34.20 -9.26
C LYS A 148 -4.13 35.42 -8.99
N TYR A 149 -3.64 36.08 -10.03
CA TYR A 149 -2.80 37.26 -9.91
C TYR A 149 -3.02 38.24 -11.07
N THR A 150 -2.52 39.45 -10.92
CA THR A 150 -2.47 40.45 -11.99
C THR A 150 -1.00 40.70 -12.33
N ASP A 151 -0.63 40.60 -13.61
CA ASP A 151 0.73 40.86 -14.06
C ASP A 151 1.07 42.36 -14.06
N THR A 152 2.31 42.70 -14.42
CA THR A 152 2.77 44.10 -14.47
C THR A 152 2.09 44.94 -15.56
N ASP A 153 1.50 44.30 -16.57
CA ASP A 153 0.76 44.94 -17.65
C ASP A 153 -0.74 45.12 -17.30
N GLY A 154 -1.14 44.74 -16.08
CA GLY A 154 -2.53 44.83 -15.61
C GLY A 154 -3.42 43.70 -16.11
N LYS A 155 -2.86 42.64 -16.71
CA LYS A 155 -3.62 41.49 -17.19
C LYS A 155 -3.86 40.52 -16.06
N LYS A 156 -5.04 39.92 -16.04
CA LYS A 156 -5.43 38.97 -15.01
C LYS A 156 -5.06 37.57 -15.45
N HIS A 157 -4.59 36.78 -14.49
CA HIS A 157 -4.14 35.41 -14.71
C HIS A 157 -4.78 34.46 -13.72
N GLU A 158 -5.03 33.24 -14.17
CA GLU A 158 -5.44 32.12 -13.33
C GLU A 158 -4.57 30.90 -13.65
N VAL A 159 -3.90 30.40 -12.62
CA VAL A 159 -2.98 29.27 -12.69
C VAL A 159 -3.63 28.09 -11.98
N TRP A 160 -3.67 26.93 -12.65
CA TRP A 160 -3.98 25.65 -12.01
C TRP A 160 -2.78 24.74 -12.15
N TYR A 161 -2.36 24.11 -11.07
CA TYR A 161 -1.11 23.33 -11.02
C TYR A 161 -1.26 22.12 -10.10
N GLU A 162 -0.16 21.39 -9.89
CA GLU A 162 -0.11 20.21 -9.03
C GLU A 162 0.85 20.47 -7.86
N ASN A 163 0.48 20.03 -6.66
CA ASN A 163 1.31 20.05 -5.47
C ASN A 163 1.29 18.67 -4.79
N VAL A 164 1.97 18.53 -3.64
CA VAL A 164 1.98 17.26 -2.90
C VAL A 164 0.59 16.74 -2.54
N GLU A 165 -0.35 17.60 -2.13
CA GLU A 165 -1.70 17.20 -1.74
C GLU A 165 -2.52 16.67 -2.94
N SER A 166 -2.43 17.32 -4.10
CA SER A 166 -3.13 16.86 -5.32
C SER A 166 -2.50 15.62 -5.93
N PHE A 167 -1.20 15.42 -5.71
CA PHE A 167 -0.46 14.23 -6.13
C PHE A 167 -0.78 13.01 -5.24
N GLU A 168 -0.78 13.17 -3.92
CA GLU A 168 -1.16 12.13 -2.94
C GLU A 168 -2.53 11.54 -3.26
N LYS A 169 -3.54 12.39 -3.50
CA LYS A 169 -4.90 11.97 -3.88
C LYS A 169 -4.92 11.10 -5.15
N LYS A 170 -4.06 11.38 -6.13
CA LYS A 170 -3.98 10.58 -7.36
C LYS A 170 -3.27 9.24 -7.10
N LEU A 171 -2.29 9.21 -6.21
CA LEU A 171 -1.64 7.96 -5.79
C LEU A 171 -2.54 7.10 -4.89
N GLU A 172 -3.45 7.70 -4.13
CA GLU A 172 -4.51 6.98 -3.42
C GLU A 172 -5.35 6.16 -4.40
N ILE A 173 -5.72 6.72 -5.56
CA ILE A 173 -6.42 5.96 -6.62
C ILE A 173 -5.57 4.79 -7.12
N VAL A 174 -4.27 5.00 -7.38
CA VAL A 174 -3.36 3.94 -7.85
C VAL A 174 -3.32 2.78 -6.86
N THR A 175 -3.25 3.10 -5.58
CA THR A 175 -3.19 2.11 -4.51
C THR A 175 -4.55 1.45 -4.23
N ASP A 176 -5.65 2.20 -4.23
CA ASP A 176 -7.01 1.70 -3.93
C ASP A 176 -7.48 0.75 -5.03
N GLU A 177 -7.22 1.14 -6.28
CA GLU A 177 -7.57 0.35 -7.45
C GLU A 177 -6.50 -0.71 -7.78
N ARG A 178 -5.47 -0.86 -6.95
CA ARG A 178 -4.39 -1.86 -7.10
C ARG A 178 -3.79 -1.85 -8.51
N LEU A 179 -3.58 -0.65 -9.06
CA LEU A 179 -3.00 -0.46 -10.38
C LEU A 179 -1.52 -0.88 -10.38
N ALA A 180 -0.98 -1.18 -11.55
CA ALA A 180 0.43 -1.54 -11.72
C ALA A 180 1.39 -0.42 -11.29
N GLY A 181 0.94 0.83 -11.34
CA GLY A 181 1.69 1.99 -10.87
C GLY A 181 1.19 3.30 -11.47
N PHE A 182 2.07 4.29 -11.52
CA PHE A 182 1.81 5.59 -12.13
C PHE A 182 2.95 5.99 -13.08
N ALA A 183 2.66 6.90 -14.01
CA ALA A 183 3.64 7.53 -14.89
C ALA A 183 3.51 9.05 -14.81
N ALA A 184 4.57 9.75 -14.45
CA ALA A 184 4.52 11.20 -14.24
C ALA A 184 5.06 11.99 -15.43
N TRP A 185 4.29 12.97 -15.89
CA TRP A 185 4.74 13.94 -16.90
C TRP A 185 4.88 15.32 -16.26
N ARG A 186 6.08 15.90 -16.13
CA ARG A 186 7.39 15.28 -16.32
C ARG A 186 8.35 15.72 -15.22
N ILE A 187 9.38 14.91 -15.01
CA ILE A 187 10.44 15.17 -14.03
C ILE A 187 11.04 16.57 -14.25
N GLY A 188 11.29 17.27 -13.14
CA GLY A 188 11.79 18.64 -13.08
C GLY A 188 10.69 19.71 -12.98
N HIS A 189 9.40 19.33 -13.06
CA HIS A 189 8.28 20.26 -12.92
C HIS A 189 7.54 20.12 -11.58
N GLU A 190 7.76 19.02 -10.86
CA GLU A 190 7.03 18.62 -9.66
C GLU A 190 7.28 19.50 -8.43
N ASP A 191 6.38 19.36 -7.46
CA ASP A 191 6.66 19.66 -6.07
C ASP A 191 7.70 18.66 -5.54
N PRO A 192 8.87 19.09 -5.03
CA PRO A 192 9.91 18.18 -4.55
C PRO A 192 9.42 17.22 -3.45
N ARG A 193 8.37 17.59 -2.72
CA ARG A 193 7.76 16.73 -1.67
C ARG A 193 7.08 15.49 -2.24
N ASN A 194 6.75 15.47 -3.55
CA ASN A 194 6.22 14.28 -4.21
C ASN A 194 7.17 13.09 -4.09
N TRP A 195 8.49 13.32 -4.05
CA TRP A 195 9.47 12.24 -3.88
C TRP A 195 9.39 11.57 -2.51
N THR A 196 8.98 12.29 -1.45
CA THR A 196 8.72 11.70 -0.14
C THR A 196 7.51 10.77 -0.20
N VAL A 197 6.44 11.18 -0.88
CA VAL A 197 5.24 10.37 -1.08
C VAL A 197 5.59 9.10 -1.86
N ILE A 198 6.34 9.22 -2.95
CA ILE A 198 6.80 8.09 -3.76
C ILE A 198 7.69 7.15 -2.93
N GLY A 199 8.61 7.69 -2.14
CA GLY A 199 9.44 6.91 -1.23
C GLY A 199 8.63 6.14 -0.20
N GLY A 200 7.50 6.70 0.25
CA GLY A 200 6.54 6.03 1.13
C GLY A 200 5.76 4.88 0.48
N LEU A 201 5.69 4.81 -0.85
CA LEU A 201 5.02 3.71 -1.56
C LEU A 201 5.88 2.44 -1.59
N VAL A 202 7.21 2.56 -1.57
CA VAL A 202 8.12 1.42 -1.54
C VAL A 202 8.37 1.03 -0.09
N THR A 203 7.49 0.18 0.41
CA THR A 203 7.60 -0.37 1.76
C THR A 203 8.17 -1.79 1.69
N PRO A 204 8.64 -2.35 2.82
CA PRO A 204 8.92 -3.78 2.90
C PRO A 204 7.73 -4.68 2.51
N ALA A 205 6.49 -4.18 2.54
CA ALA A 205 5.29 -4.88 2.06
C ALA A 205 5.07 -4.78 0.53
N THR A 206 6.02 -4.19 -0.20
CA THR A 206 5.99 -4.18 -1.67
C THR A 206 6.23 -5.59 -2.18
N ARG A 207 5.33 -6.09 -3.03
CA ARG A 207 5.45 -7.42 -3.64
C ARG A 207 6.72 -7.52 -4.48
N ILE A 208 7.37 -8.68 -4.43
CA ILE A 208 8.54 -8.97 -5.25
C ILE A 208 8.16 -9.84 -6.45
N ALA A 209 9.01 -9.82 -7.48
CA ALA A 209 8.87 -10.72 -8.61
C ALA A 209 9.05 -12.19 -8.18
N PRO A 210 8.26 -13.13 -8.73
CA PRO A 210 8.41 -14.54 -8.44
C PRO A 210 9.80 -15.05 -8.85
N PHE A 211 10.31 -16.03 -8.10
CA PHE A 211 11.56 -16.71 -8.40
C PHE A 211 11.45 -18.22 -8.18
N THR A 212 12.38 -18.98 -8.77
CA THR A 212 12.45 -20.43 -8.56
C THR A 212 12.87 -20.73 -7.12
N GLU A 213 12.06 -21.51 -6.42
CA GLU A 213 12.34 -21.92 -5.05
C GLU A 213 13.61 -22.76 -4.93
N THR A 214 14.27 -22.65 -3.77
CA THR A 214 15.41 -23.50 -3.41
C THR A 214 15.23 -24.02 -1.98
N SER A 215 16.19 -24.79 -1.46
CA SER A 215 16.18 -25.20 -0.05
C SER A 215 16.13 -23.99 0.90
N ASP A 216 16.75 -22.88 0.48
CA ASP A 216 17.06 -21.73 1.34
C ASP A 216 16.11 -20.56 1.10
N ARG A 217 15.19 -20.64 0.13
CA ARG A 217 14.19 -19.62 -0.14
C ARG A 217 12.93 -20.15 -0.82
N ILE A 218 11.79 -19.60 -0.47
CA ILE A 218 10.49 -19.91 -1.06
C ILE A 218 9.73 -18.63 -1.38
N TYR A 219 8.88 -18.68 -2.41
CA TYR A 219 8.06 -17.54 -2.85
C TYR A 219 6.57 -17.90 -2.70
N PHE A 220 5.78 -16.99 -2.14
CA PHE A 220 4.36 -17.18 -1.91
C PHE A 220 3.55 -16.32 -2.89
N GLU A 221 2.87 -16.95 -3.84
CA GLU A 221 2.02 -16.27 -4.82
C GLU A 221 0.84 -15.54 -4.17
N GLU A 222 0.35 -16.06 -3.04
CA GLU A 222 -0.80 -15.54 -2.29
C GLU A 222 -0.57 -14.10 -1.83
N THR A 223 0.65 -13.80 -1.37
CA THR A 223 1.01 -12.48 -0.83
C THR A 223 1.99 -11.72 -1.72
N GLY A 224 2.72 -12.41 -2.59
CA GLY A 224 3.78 -11.84 -3.42
C GLY A 224 5.08 -11.61 -2.67
N HIS A 225 5.32 -12.38 -1.61
CA HIS A 225 6.46 -12.24 -0.70
C HIS A 225 7.26 -13.52 -0.57
N SER A 226 8.49 -13.42 -0.06
CA SER A 226 9.36 -14.57 0.14
C SER A 226 9.78 -14.81 1.58
N LEU A 227 10.27 -16.01 1.84
CA LEU A 227 11.06 -16.32 3.03
C LEU A 227 12.42 -16.83 2.62
N ALA A 228 13.46 -16.48 3.38
CA ALA A 228 14.80 -16.98 3.15
C ALA A 228 15.50 -17.37 4.46
N TYR A 229 16.50 -18.26 4.34
CA TYR A 229 17.48 -18.58 5.37
C TYR A 229 16.88 -18.79 6.78
N GLY A 230 17.32 -18.00 7.77
CA GLY A 230 16.97 -18.20 9.19
C GLY A 230 15.49 -18.05 9.49
N PHE A 231 14.80 -17.10 8.84
CA PHE A 231 13.35 -16.96 9.02
C PHE A 231 12.57 -18.10 8.35
N LEU A 232 13.02 -18.59 7.20
CA LEU A 232 12.44 -19.77 6.58
C LEU A 232 12.62 -21.03 7.46
N GLU A 233 13.82 -21.23 8.01
CA GLU A 233 14.10 -22.35 8.92
C GLU A 233 13.23 -22.28 10.18
N TYR A 234 13.17 -21.11 10.82
CA TYR A 234 12.34 -20.91 12.00
C TYR A 234 10.86 -21.12 11.70
N TRP A 235 10.35 -20.57 10.59
CA TRP A 235 8.95 -20.75 10.17
C TRP A 235 8.63 -22.23 9.99
N ARG A 236 9.45 -22.99 9.26
CA ARG A 236 9.27 -24.43 9.03
C ARG A 236 9.28 -25.23 10.33
N LYS A 237 10.24 -24.94 11.23
CA LYS A 237 10.40 -25.65 12.51
C LYS A 237 9.25 -25.38 13.47
N ASN A 238 8.66 -24.18 13.44
CA ASN A 238 7.71 -23.71 14.44
C ASN A 238 6.26 -23.66 13.91
N GLY A 239 5.85 -24.60 13.06
CA GLY A 239 4.44 -24.77 12.65
C GLY A 239 4.02 -24.00 11.39
N GLY A 240 4.92 -23.20 10.81
CA GLY A 240 4.79 -22.59 9.50
C GLY A 240 3.46 -21.88 9.26
N LEU A 241 2.81 -22.22 8.14
CA LEU A 241 1.62 -21.54 7.64
C LEU A 241 0.48 -21.56 8.67
N ALA A 242 0.27 -22.70 9.32
CA ALA A 242 -0.80 -22.88 10.30
C ALA A 242 -0.64 -21.95 11.52
N ARG A 243 0.61 -21.64 11.92
CA ARG A 243 0.88 -20.82 13.11
C ARG A 243 1.04 -19.34 12.78
N PHE A 244 1.82 -19.02 11.76
CA PHE A 244 2.24 -17.63 11.50
C PHE A 244 1.49 -17.00 10.32
N GLY A 245 0.90 -17.81 9.44
CA GLY A 245 0.36 -17.37 8.16
C GLY A 245 1.46 -17.09 7.13
N TYR A 246 1.04 -16.42 6.05
CA TYR A 246 1.95 -16.02 4.97
C TYR A 246 2.83 -14.83 5.37
N PRO A 247 4.05 -14.70 4.77
CA PRO A 247 4.82 -13.46 4.88
C PRO A 247 4.07 -12.31 4.22
N ARG A 248 4.21 -11.13 4.81
CA ARG A 248 3.54 -9.87 4.42
C ARG A 248 4.53 -8.76 4.08
N THR A 249 5.83 -9.00 4.31
CA THR A 249 6.93 -8.14 3.92
C THR A 249 8.10 -9.00 3.48
N GLU A 250 9.09 -8.40 2.83
CA GLU A 250 10.46 -8.94 2.83
C GLU A 250 11.15 -8.65 4.18
N GLU A 251 12.36 -9.19 4.37
CA GLU A 251 13.23 -8.88 5.49
C GLU A 251 13.74 -7.44 5.43
N PHE A 252 13.73 -6.72 6.55
CA PHE A 252 14.26 -5.36 6.65
C PHE A 252 14.69 -5.02 8.07
N ASP A 253 15.51 -3.98 8.24
CA ASP A 253 15.92 -3.50 9.56
C ASP A 253 14.89 -2.54 10.15
N GLU A 254 14.56 -2.77 11.42
CA GLU A 254 13.58 -1.99 12.15
C GLU A 254 14.02 -1.70 13.57
N TYR A 255 13.91 -0.43 13.98
CA TYR A 255 14.11 0.00 15.36
C TYR A 255 12.86 -0.27 16.20
N ASP A 256 13.02 -1.06 17.27
CA ASP A 256 12.00 -1.23 18.29
C ASP A 256 12.22 -0.21 19.43
N PRO A 257 11.34 0.80 19.58
CA PRO A 257 11.47 1.81 20.63
C PRO A 257 11.22 1.27 22.04
N MET A 258 10.57 0.10 22.19
CA MET A 258 10.27 -0.48 23.49
C MET A 258 11.51 -1.05 24.18
N VAL A 259 12.44 -1.60 23.37
CA VAL A 259 13.70 -2.18 23.85
C VAL A 259 14.93 -1.36 23.46
N GLY A 260 14.76 -0.33 22.63
CA GLY A 260 15.84 0.57 22.23
C GLY A 260 16.88 -0.08 21.32
N LYS A 261 16.46 -1.05 20.49
CA LYS A 261 17.35 -1.85 19.63
C LYS A 261 16.78 -2.00 18.23
N THR A 262 17.66 -2.07 17.23
CA THR A 262 17.30 -2.42 15.85
C THR A 262 17.46 -3.91 15.64
N PHE A 263 16.46 -4.51 15.00
CA PHE A 263 16.45 -5.91 14.59
C PHE A 263 16.24 -6.01 13.08
N THR A 264 16.83 -7.02 12.45
CA THR A 264 16.33 -7.49 11.16
C THR A 264 15.04 -8.25 11.42
N VAL A 265 13.98 -7.87 10.73
CA VAL A 265 12.62 -8.37 10.97
C VAL A 265 11.90 -8.73 9.69
N GLN A 266 10.85 -9.53 9.84
CA GLN A 266 9.89 -9.80 8.78
C GLN A 266 8.50 -9.98 9.37
N TYR A 267 7.50 -9.39 8.71
CA TYR A 267 6.11 -9.50 9.13
C TYR A 267 5.40 -10.64 8.43
N PHE A 268 4.55 -11.31 9.19
CA PHE A 268 3.64 -12.37 8.77
C PHE A 268 2.21 -11.94 9.12
N GLU A 269 1.21 -12.69 8.67
CA GLU A 269 -0.18 -12.37 9.00
C GLU A 269 -0.42 -12.31 10.51
N ARG A 270 0.17 -13.24 11.28
CA ARG A 270 -0.10 -13.43 12.71
C ARG A 270 1.06 -13.04 13.63
N ALA A 271 2.23 -12.74 13.06
CA ALA A 271 3.44 -12.55 13.84
C ALA A 271 4.42 -11.57 13.16
N ARG A 272 5.42 -11.15 13.92
CA ARG A 272 6.60 -10.44 13.43
C ARG A 272 7.82 -11.19 13.95
N PHE A 273 8.70 -11.62 13.07
CA PHE A 273 9.95 -12.28 13.48
C PHE A 273 11.04 -11.24 13.69
N GLU A 274 11.90 -11.49 14.67
CA GLU A 274 13.08 -10.71 15.01
C GLU A 274 14.31 -11.62 14.99
N PHE A 275 15.37 -11.19 14.30
CA PHE A 275 16.65 -11.86 14.34
C PHE A 275 17.51 -11.34 15.51
N HIS A 276 17.96 -12.25 16.37
CA HIS A 276 18.76 -11.99 17.56
C HIS A 276 20.18 -12.53 17.39
N PRO A 277 21.13 -11.74 16.85
CA PRO A 277 22.50 -12.20 16.62
C PRO A 277 23.22 -12.63 17.90
N GLU A 278 22.84 -12.08 19.05
CA GLU A 278 23.35 -12.48 20.37
C GLU A 278 22.95 -13.91 20.79
N LEU A 279 21.93 -14.47 20.15
CA LEU A 279 21.45 -15.84 20.36
C LEU A 279 21.92 -16.79 19.23
N ALA A 280 22.90 -16.37 18.42
CA ALA A 280 23.43 -17.21 17.35
C ALA A 280 23.93 -18.56 17.88
N GLY A 281 23.48 -19.65 17.24
CA GLY A 281 23.80 -21.03 17.64
C GLY A 281 22.82 -21.63 18.66
N THR A 282 21.77 -20.91 19.05
CA THR A 282 20.64 -21.46 19.81
C THR A 282 19.41 -21.61 18.93
N ASP A 283 18.41 -22.33 19.43
CA ASP A 283 17.09 -22.46 18.81
C ASP A 283 16.28 -21.14 18.84
N ASP A 284 16.77 -20.14 19.58
CA ASP A 284 16.13 -18.85 19.85
C ASP A 284 16.77 -17.70 19.07
N VAL A 285 17.61 -17.99 18.08
CA VAL A 285 18.20 -16.95 17.20
C VAL A 285 17.14 -16.13 16.45
N VAL A 286 15.94 -16.68 16.31
CA VAL A 286 14.75 -15.97 15.85
C VAL A 286 13.71 -16.00 16.97
N LEU A 287 13.18 -14.83 17.33
CA LEU A 287 12.09 -14.69 18.29
C LEU A 287 10.91 -13.99 17.64
N LEU A 288 9.73 -14.13 18.26
CA LEU A 288 8.59 -13.28 17.93
C LEU A 288 8.77 -11.91 18.58
N GLY A 289 8.47 -10.85 17.83
CA GLY A 289 8.45 -9.50 18.35
C GLY A 289 7.26 -9.26 19.28
N HIS A 290 7.29 -8.15 20.01
CA HIS A 290 6.31 -7.79 21.06
C HIS A 290 4.94 -7.33 20.52
N VAL A 291 4.37 -8.05 19.55
CA VAL A 291 3.15 -7.66 18.84
C VAL A 291 1.92 -7.65 19.77
N GLY A 292 1.87 -8.53 20.77
CA GLY A 292 0.76 -8.54 21.73
C GLY A 292 0.81 -7.36 22.69
N ARG A 293 2.01 -6.95 23.13
CA ARG A 293 2.21 -5.73 23.92
C ARG A 293 1.84 -4.47 23.13
N TRP A 294 2.24 -4.38 21.86
CA TRP A 294 1.81 -3.30 20.96
C TRP A 294 0.28 -3.23 20.84
N ALA A 295 -0.38 -4.38 20.63
CA ALA A 295 -1.82 -4.44 20.45
C ALA A 295 -2.60 -4.01 21.71
N LEU A 296 -2.13 -4.34 22.91
CA LEU A 296 -2.72 -3.85 24.16
C LEU A 296 -2.53 -2.35 24.35
N ALA A 297 -1.34 -1.83 24.06
CA ALA A 297 -1.06 -0.39 24.15
C ALA A 297 -2.01 0.41 23.23
N LYS A 298 -2.33 -0.10 22.05
CA LYS A 298 -3.32 0.51 21.14
C LYS A 298 -4.73 0.60 21.70
N ARG A 299 -5.06 -0.27 22.64
CA ARG A 299 -6.35 -0.31 23.31
C ARG A 299 -6.36 0.50 24.60
N ASN A 300 -5.25 1.16 24.95
CA ASN A 300 -5.04 1.82 26.23
C ASN A 300 -5.28 0.88 27.42
N ILE A 301 -4.90 -0.40 27.29
CA ILE A 301 -4.95 -1.36 28.37
C ILE A 301 -3.54 -1.47 28.97
N ASP A 302 -3.40 -1.10 30.25
CA ASP A 302 -2.21 -1.40 31.03
C ASP A 302 -2.36 -2.81 31.64
N PRO A 303 -1.48 -3.77 31.29
CA PRO A 303 -1.51 -5.11 31.87
C PRO A 303 -1.58 -5.09 33.40
N TRP A 304 -0.81 -4.21 34.05
CA TRP A 304 -0.71 -4.17 35.51
C TRP A 304 -1.99 -3.72 36.21
N GLU A 305 -2.78 -2.86 35.55
CA GLU A 305 -4.09 -2.46 36.08
C GLU A 305 -5.13 -3.58 35.99
N THR A 306 -4.88 -4.58 35.13
CA THR A 306 -5.78 -5.73 34.92
C THR A 306 -5.33 -7.01 35.60
N ALA A 307 -4.21 -6.98 36.34
CA ALA A 307 -3.68 -8.14 37.07
C ALA A 307 -4.60 -8.55 38.23
N THR A 308 -4.89 -9.85 38.36
CA THR A 308 -5.87 -10.35 39.34
C THR A 308 -5.28 -11.18 40.48
N GLY A 309 -3.96 -11.42 40.47
CA GLY A 309 -3.31 -12.34 41.42
C GLY A 309 -3.63 -13.83 41.15
N PRO A 310 -3.11 -14.77 41.97
CA PRO A 310 -3.23 -16.20 41.69
C PRO A 310 -4.66 -16.72 41.69
N LYS A 311 -5.04 -17.46 40.65
CA LYS A 311 -6.33 -18.13 40.49
C LYS A 311 -6.19 -19.65 40.63
N GLU A 312 -7.07 -20.29 41.39
CA GLU A 312 -7.08 -21.74 41.55
C GLU A 312 -7.32 -22.45 40.21
N GLY A 313 -6.55 -23.50 39.93
CA GLY A 313 -6.62 -24.25 38.66
C GLY A 313 -5.91 -23.59 37.48
N TYR A 314 -5.24 -22.46 37.68
CA TYR A 314 -4.45 -21.76 36.67
C TYR A 314 -2.98 -21.68 37.08
N ARG A 315 -2.09 -21.54 36.10
CA ARG A 315 -0.68 -21.19 36.31
C ARG A 315 -0.57 -19.67 36.46
N TYR A 316 -0.15 -19.22 37.62
CA TYR A 316 0.09 -17.81 37.90
C TYR A 316 1.53 -17.40 37.55
N PHE A 317 1.68 -16.25 36.89
CA PHE A 317 2.97 -15.68 36.50
C PHE A 317 3.23 -14.39 37.29
N PRO A 318 3.99 -14.44 38.39
CA PRO A 318 4.26 -13.27 39.22
C PRO A 318 4.96 -12.13 38.47
N GLU A 319 5.71 -12.44 37.40
CA GLU A 319 6.41 -11.49 36.55
C GLU A 319 5.47 -10.59 35.73
N SER A 320 4.21 -10.98 35.60
CA SER A 320 3.17 -10.24 34.85
C SER A 320 1.90 -9.98 35.65
N GLY A 321 1.69 -10.70 36.76
CA GLY A 321 0.47 -10.59 37.57
C GLY A 321 -0.75 -11.32 37.00
N HIS A 322 -0.56 -12.12 35.95
CA HIS A 322 -1.64 -12.78 35.21
C HIS A 322 -1.61 -14.31 35.30
N ASN A 323 -2.77 -14.90 35.01
CA ASN A 323 -2.99 -16.34 35.05
C ASN A 323 -3.14 -16.91 33.64
N LEU A 324 -2.70 -18.15 33.46
CA LEU A 324 -2.87 -18.92 32.24
C LEU A 324 -3.41 -20.30 32.57
N GLY A 325 -4.45 -20.75 31.88
CA GLY A 325 -5.09 -22.03 32.16
C GLY A 325 -5.77 -22.63 30.95
N GLY A 326 -6.37 -23.79 31.16
CA GLY A 326 -7.15 -24.51 30.15
C GLY A 326 -6.38 -24.70 28.83
N ILE A 327 -7.10 -24.51 27.73
CA ILE A 327 -6.55 -24.76 26.39
C ILE A 327 -5.43 -23.79 26.01
N PHE A 328 -5.43 -22.56 26.53
CA PHE A 328 -4.36 -21.61 26.27
C PHE A 328 -3.06 -22.00 26.98
N LEU A 329 -3.13 -22.55 28.20
CA LEU A 329 -1.95 -23.12 28.86
C LEU A 329 -1.39 -24.32 28.08
N ASP A 330 -2.27 -25.25 27.69
CA ASP A 330 -1.87 -26.42 26.91
C ASP A 330 -1.21 -26.02 25.59
N TYR A 331 -1.77 -25.04 24.88
CA TYR A 331 -1.21 -24.53 23.65
C TYR A 331 0.13 -23.84 23.90
N TRP A 332 0.22 -22.95 24.88
CA TRP A 332 1.45 -22.24 25.24
C TRP A 332 2.60 -23.23 25.53
N GLU A 333 2.36 -24.24 26.36
CA GLU A 333 3.39 -25.23 26.74
C GLU A 333 3.85 -26.08 25.56
N ARG A 334 2.93 -26.49 24.67
CA ARG A 334 3.27 -27.30 23.48
C ARG A 334 4.03 -26.52 22.41
N HIS A 335 3.88 -25.20 22.37
CA HIS A 335 4.33 -24.36 21.25
C HIS A 335 5.52 -23.45 21.61
N GLY A 336 6.30 -23.81 22.64
CA GLY A 336 7.56 -23.16 23.01
C GLY A 336 7.47 -22.20 24.20
N GLY A 337 6.26 -21.99 24.73
CA GLY A 337 6.01 -21.29 25.98
C GLY A 337 6.63 -19.90 26.05
N LEU A 338 7.39 -19.66 27.13
CA LEU A 338 7.89 -18.33 27.48
C LEU A 338 8.79 -17.74 26.39
N MET A 339 9.65 -18.57 25.79
CA MET A 339 10.57 -18.09 24.76
C MET A 339 9.83 -17.65 23.50
N THR A 340 8.75 -18.35 23.14
CA THR A 340 7.97 -18.04 21.92
C THR A 340 6.95 -16.92 22.15
N PHE A 341 6.15 -16.99 23.21
CA PHE A 341 5.01 -16.09 23.38
C PHE A 341 5.23 -15.01 24.45
N GLY A 342 6.20 -15.19 25.33
CA GLY A 342 6.39 -14.36 26.51
C GLY A 342 5.32 -14.61 27.59
N TYR A 343 5.25 -13.70 28.56
CA TYR A 343 4.29 -13.79 29.65
C TYR A 343 2.87 -13.42 29.20
N PRO A 344 1.81 -13.98 29.82
CA PRO A 344 0.45 -13.45 29.66
C PRO A 344 0.38 -12.00 30.16
N LEU A 345 -0.34 -11.15 29.43
CA LEU A 345 -0.52 -9.72 29.72
C LEU A 345 -1.97 -9.35 30.06
N THR A 346 -2.87 -10.31 29.99
CA THR A 346 -4.27 -10.18 30.40
C THR A 346 -4.74 -11.50 30.99
N GLU A 347 -5.88 -11.49 31.65
CA GLU A 347 -6.72 -12.68 31.78
C GLU A 347 -7.40 -13.01 30.43
N GLU A 348 -8.19 -14.08 30.36
CA GLU A 348 -9.04 -14.36 29.20
C GLU A 348 -10.12 -13.27 29.03
N LEU A 349 -10.22 -12.73 27.81
CA LEU A 349 -11.16 -11.68 27.40
C LEU A 349 -12.10 -12.20 26.31
N ARG A 350 -13.23 -11.51 26.11
CA ARG A 350 -14.15 -11.79 24.99
C ARG A 350 -14.07 -10.65 23.99
N GLU A 351 -13.79 -10.97 22.72
CA GLU A 351 -13.52 -9.97 21.69
C GLU A 351 -14.19 -10.32 20.38
N VAL A 352 -14.72 -9.29 19.71
CA VAL A 352 -15.26 -9.43 18.36
C VAL A 352 -14.11 -9.34 17.37
N ASN A 353 -13.90 -10.38 16.58
CA ASN A 353 -12.95 -10.37 15.49
C ASN A 353 -13.52 -9.47 14.36
N PRO A 354 -12.79 -8.43 13.93
CA PRO A 354 -13.28 -7.49 12.93
C PRO A 354 -13.40 -8.09 11.52
N GLU A 355 -12.73 -9.21 11.24
CA GLU A 355 -12.72 -9.84 9.91
C GLU A 355 -13.99 -10.68 9.65
N ASP A 356 -14.54 -11.34 10.67
CA ASP A 356 -15.72 -12.22 10.53
C ASP A 356 -16.91 -11.81 11.43
N GLY A 357 -16.72 -10.86 12.34
CA GLY A 357 -17.74 -10.40 13.29
C GLY A 357 -18.05 -11.37 14.42
N GLN A 358 -17.32 -12.48 14.55
CA GLN A 358 -17.54 -13.47 15.61
C GLN A 358 -16.87 -13.07 16.91
N THR A 359 -17.44 -13.51 18.04
CA THR A 359 -16.86 -13.27 19.37
C THR A 359 -16.02 -14.46 19.81
N TYR A 360 -14.73 -14.24 19.93
CA TYR A 360 -13.76 -15.23 20.41
C TYR A 360 -13.36 -14.96 21.85
N THR A 361 -13.01 -16.04 22.56
CA THR A 361 -12.22 -15.90 23.79
C THR A 361 -10.78 -15.69 23.39
N VAL A 362 -10.14 -14.67 23.93
CA VAL A 362 -8.77 -14.32 23.60
C VAL A 362 -7.94 -14.09 24.86
N GLN A 363 -6.63 -14.22 24.74
CA GLN A 363 -5.70 -13.79 25.77
C GLN A 363 -4.47 -13.18 25.12
N TYR A 364 -4.03 -12.05 25.65
CA TYR A 364 -2.83 -11.38 25.16
C TYR A 364 -1.60 -11.87 25.92
N PHE A 365 -0.52 -12.03 25.17
CA PHE A 365 0.82 -12.32 25.65
C PHE A 365 1.75 -11.23 25.13
N GLU A 366 3.00 -11.21 25.60
CA GLU A 366 3.96 -10.22 25.12
C GLU A 366 4.15 -10.25 23.61
N ARG A 367 4.20 -11.45 23.02
CA ARG A 367 4.54 -11.67 21.61
C ARG A 367 3.40 -12.23 20.75
N ALA A 368 2.19 -12.35 21.29
CA ALA A 368 1.05 -12.90 20.56
C ALA A 368 -0.30 -12.52 21.20
N ARG A 369 -1.38 -12.71 20.45
CA ARG A 369 -2.76 -12.86 20.97
C ARG A 369 -3.23 -14.26 20.61
N PHE A 370 -3.68 -15.04 21.58
CA PHE A 370 -4.33 -16.33 21.32
C PHE A 370 -5.82 -16.13 21.15
N GLU A 371 -6.43 -16.87 20.22
CA GLU A 371 -7.85 -16.87 19.93
C GLU A 371 -8.35 -18.31 19.99
N HIS A 372 -9.39 -18.58 20.79
CA HIS A 372 -10.00 -19.91 20.91
C HIS A 372 -11.11 -20.07 19.87
N HIS A 373 -10.93 -21.03 18.98
CA HIS A 373 -11.85 -21.40 17.90
C HIS A 373 -12.53 -22.73 18.20
N PRO A 374 -13.67 -22.74 18.92
CA PRO A 374 -14.37 -23.98 19.28
C PRO A 374 -14.88 -24.78 18.08
N GLU A 375 -15.05 -24.14 16.91
CA GLU A 375 -15.36 -24.80 15.65
C GLU A 375 -14.28 -25.80 15.20
N TYR A 376 -13.05 -25.66 15.71
CA TYR A 376 -11.91 -26.52 15.41
C TYR A 376 -11.52 -27.43 16.59
N ALA A 377 -12.47 -27.69 17.49
CA ALA A 377 -12.24 -28.48 18.70
C ALA A 377 -11.51 -29.81 18.43
N GLY A 378 -10.44 -30.05 19.18
CA GLY A 378 -9.61 -31.26 19.07
C GLY A 378 -8.57 -31.22 17.94
N THR A 379 -8.42 -30.11 17.24
CA THR A 379 -7.40 -29.92 16.19
C THR A 379 -6.31 -28.94 16.63
N GLU A 380 -5.20 -28.87 15.89
CA GLU A 380 -4.16 -27.85 16.12
C GLU A 380 -4.66 -26.41 15.90
N SER A 381 -5.78 -26.25 15.17
CA SER A 381 -6.39 -24.94 14.90
C SER A 381 -7.42 -24.52 15.95
N GLU A 382 -7.61 -25.29 17.03
CA GLU A 382 -8.50 -24.89 18.12
C GLU A 382 -7.99 -23.61 18.83
N VAL A 383 -6.68 -23.38 18.84
CA VAL A 383 -6.08 -22.11 19.26
C VAL A 383 -5.28 -21.55 18.09
N LEU A 384 -5.64 -20.35 17.65
CA LEU A 384 -4.92 -19.63 16.60
C LEU A 384 -4.26 -18.37 17.17
N LEU A 385 -3.20 -17.93 16.51
CA LEU A 385 -2.67 -16.59 16.75
C LEU A 385 -3.54 -15.58 16.01
N GLY A 386 -3.88 -14.48 16.68
CA GLY A 386 -4.56 -13.35 16.07
C GLY A 386 -3.71 -12.71 14.98
N LEU A 387 -4.36 -12.00 14.05
CA LEU A 387 -3.74 -11.37 12.87
C LEU A 387 -2.96 -10.08 13.20
N LEU A 388 -2.26 -10.06 14.34
CA LEU A 388 -1.60 -8.85 14.84
C LEU A 388 -0.52 -8.32 13.89
N GLY A 389 0.13 -9.20 13.12
CA GLY A 389 1.08 -8.76 12.09
C GLY A 389 0.41 -7.97 10.97
N ASN A 390 -0.77 -8.42 10.50
CA ASN A 390 -1.59 -7.65 9.56
C ASN A 390 -2.10 -6.34 10.18
N GLU A 391 -2.57 -6.36 11.43
CA GLU A 391 -3.06 -5.17 12.13
C GLU A 391 -1.95 -4.09 12.21
N MET A 392 -0.71 -4.46 12.56
CA MET A 392 0.44 -3.54 12.58
C MET A 392 0.75 -2.96 11.20
N LEU A 393 0.72 -3.77 10.15
CA LEU A 393 1.01 -3.31 8.79
C LEU A 393 -0.08 -2.39 8.24
N ARG A 394 -1.36 -2.65 8.56
CA ARG A 394 -2.47 -1.74 8.23
C ARG A 394 -2.35 -0.42 8.95
N GLU A 395 -1.93 -0.43 10.22
CA GLU A 395 -1.70 0.80 10.99
C GLU A 395 -0.62 1.69 10.34
N ARG A 396 0.38 1.08 9.71
CA ARG A 396 1.42 1.78 8.96
C ARG A 396 0.98 2.24 7.57
N GLY A 397 -0.19 1.82 7.12
CA GLY A 397 -0.65 2.01 5.73
C GLY A 397 0.13 1.20 4.71
N TRP A 398 0.86 0.15 5.13
CA TRP A 398 1.68 -0.67 4.22
C TRP A 398 0.86 -1.75 3.50
N ILE A 399 -0.24 -2.20 4.12
CA ILE A 399 -1.24 -3.07 3.50
C ILE A 399 -2.63 -2.49 3.78
N ARG A 400 -3.62 -2.85 2.95
CA ARG A 400 -5.03 -2.49 3.14
C ARG A 400 -5.83 -3.73 3.53
#